data_AF-A0A397DDI3-F1
#
_entry.id   AF-A0A397DDI3-F1
#
_cell.length_a   1.000
_cell.length_b   1.000
_cell.length_c   1.000
_cell.angle_alpha   90.00
_cell.angle_beta   90.00
_cell.angle_gamma   90.00
#
_symmetry.space_group_name_H-M   'P 1'
#
loop_
_entity.id
_entity.type
_entity.pdbx_description
1 polymer ?
#
loop_
_entity_poly.entity_id
_entity_poly.type
_entity_poly.pdbx_seq_one_letter_code
_entity_poly.pdbx_strand_id
1 'polypeptide(L)'
;MKDDVDERTTYLWNAVHVLERNLKVLEDQIHQTVAFREQRDVLAAKVAKALEECAAQENVPSLQRAFSTYAEATQTLSTDTRELLVVRPEQQAMVELAQIQDWAVVPMKRLLEDRDKSIKTLKKVQRDVDDMLQTNKEREKRQRLVHDQRRRVENVNALVDVHMKRFEFFRVTKLKVSSSLYLSLSTPP
;
A
#
# COMPACT_ATOMS: atom_id res chain seq x y z
N MET A 1 -1.79 -9.65 -39.61
CA MET A 1 -0.84 -9.07 -38.63
C MET A 1 -1.25 -9.57 -37.26
N LYS A 2 -0.37 -10.30 -36.56
CA LYS A 2 -0.60 -10.65 -35.15
C LYS A 2 -0.77 -9.34 -34.38
N ASP A 3 -1.77 -9.26 -33.52
CA ASP A 3 -1.84 -8.19 -32.53
C ASP A 3 -0.54 -8.26 -31.72
N ASP A 4 0.41 -7.36 -31.98
CA ASP A 4 1.51 -7.11 -31.07
C ASP A 4 0.85 -6.64 -29.77
N VAL A 5 0.67 -7.61 -28.87
CA VAL A 5 0.26 -7.41 -27.49
C VAL A 5 1.36 -6.55 -26.90
N ASP A 6 0.98 -5.39 -26.38
CA ASP A 6 1.94 -4.53 -25.74
C ASP A 6 2.30 -5.12 -24.37
N GLU A 7 3.27 -6.04 -24.39
CA GLU A 7 3.79 -6.77 -23.24
C GLU A 7 4.21 -5.85 -22.11
N ARG A 8 4.70 -4.64 -22.44
CA ARG A 8 5.08 -3.63 -21.46
C ARG A 8 3.87 -3.12 -20.70
N THR A 9 2.74 -2.84 -21.36
CA THR A 9 1.50 -2.46 -20.65
C THR A 9 1.07 -3.55 -19.70
N THR A 10 1.04 -4.79 -20.19
CA THR A 10 0.58 -5.95 -19.41
C THR A 10 1.46 -6.14 -18.18
N TYR A 11 2.77 -6.05 -18.35
CA TYR A 11 3.73 -6.12 -17.25
C TYR A 11 3.49 -5.01 -16.21
N LEU A 12 3.34 -3.76 -16.65
CA LEU A 12 3.15 -2.63 -15.74
C LEU A 12 1.81 -2.70 -14.99
N TRP A 13 0.73 -3.09 -15.68
CA TRP A 13 -0.56 -3.32 -15.05
C TRP A 13 -0.48 -4.42 -13.98
N ASN A 14 0.17 -5.54 -14.31
CA ASN A 14 0.37 -6.63 -13.36
C ASN A 14 1.16 -6.17 -12.13
N ALA A 15 2.24 -5.40 -12.32
CA ALA A 15 3.05 -4.88 -11.22
C ALA A 15 2.22 -3.97 -10.29
N VAL A 16 1.40 -3.08 -10.86
CA VAL A 16 0.52 -2.18 -10.10
C VAL A 16 -0.55 -2.97 -9.34
N HIS A 17 -1.16 -3.98 -9.95
CA HIS A 17 -2.17 -4.81 -9.30
C HIS A 17 -1.60 -5.64 -8.15
N VAL A 18 -0.39 -6.18 -8.31
CA VAL A 18 0.30 -6.88 -7.23
C VAL A 18 0.58 -5.93 -6.07
N LEU A 19 1.07 -4.71 -6.36
CA LEU A 19 1.30 -3.70 -5.34
C LEU A 19 0.00 -3.33 -4.60
N GLU A 20 -1.06 -3.01 -5.32
CA GLU A 20 -2.38 -2.66 -4.77
C GLU A 20 -2.93 -3.78 -3.88
N ARG A 21 -2.83 -5.04 -4.33
CA ARG A 21 -3.22 -6.20 -3.53
C ARG A 21 -2.39 -6.32 -2.26
N ASN A 22 -1.07 -6.15 -2.35
CA ASN A 22 -0.19 -6.27 -1.19
C ASN A 22 -0.45 -5.17 -0.16
N LEU A 23 -0.69 -3.93 -0.61
CA LEU A 23 -1.09 -2.82 0.26
C LEU A 23 -2.40 -3.15 0.98
N LYS A 24 -3.38 -3.70 0.26
CA LYS A 24 -4.67 -4.08 0.84
C LYS A 24 -4.54 -5.17 1.90
N VAL A 25 -3.76 -6.23 1.61
CA VAL A 25 -3.50 -7.30 2.59
C VAL A 25 -2.83 -6.74 3.85
N LEU A 26 -1.85 -5.85 3.68
CA LEU A 26 -1.14 -5.25 4.82
C LEU A 26 -2.05 -4.33 5.64
N GLU A 27 -2.90 -3.54 4.98
CA GLU A 27 -3.94 -2.74 5.61
C GLU A 27 -4.89 -3.61 6.46
N ASP A 28 -5.38 -4.72 5.89
CA ASP A 28 -6.29 -5.63 6.58
C ASP A 28 -5.61 -6.31 7.78
N GLN A 29 -4.32 -6.68 7.66
CA GLN A 29 -3.54 -7.23 8.77
C GLN A 29 -3.31 -6.22 9.90
N ILE A 30 -3.07 -4.95 9.58
CA ILE A 30 -2.95 -3.89 10.58
C ILE A 30 -4.29 -3.72 11.32
N HIS A 31 -5.41 -3.66 10.59
CA HIS A 31 -6.74 -3.59 11.21
C HIS A 31 -7.04 -4.79 12.12
N GLN A 32 -6.72 -6.01 11.69
CA GLN A 32 -6.88 -7.21 12.52
C GLN A 32 -6.03 -7.15 13.79
N THR A 33 -4.80 -6.64 13.68
CA THR A 33 -3.89 -6.47 14.82
C THR A 33 -4.45 -5.46 15.81
N VAL A 34 -4.95 -4.32 15.34
CA VAL A 34 -5.59 -3.29 16.19
C VAL A 34 -6.80 -3.89 16.91
N ALA A 35 -7.71 -4.54 16.17
CA ALA A 35 -8.92 -5.13 16.75
C ALA A 35 -8.59 -6.22 17.79
N PHE A 36 -7.62 -7.07 17.51
CA PHE A 36 -7.15 -8.09 18.47
C PHE A 36 -6.63 -7.45 19.76
N ARG A 37 -5.86 -6.36 19.67
CA ARG A 37 -5.33 -5.64 20.83
C ARG A 37 -6.44 -4.98 21.64
N GLU A 38 -7.42 -4.35 21.00
CA GLU A 38 -8.58 -3.78 21.67
C GLU A 38 -9.36 -4.85 22.46
N GLN A 39 -9.57 -6.03 21.86
CA GLN A 39 -10.19 -7.16 22.54
C GLN A 39 -9.37 -7.65 23.73
N ARG A 40 -8.03 -7.72 23.58
CA ARG A 40 -7.12 -8.09 24.66
C ARG A 40 -7.19 -7.08 25.81
N ASP A 41 -7.20 -5.77 25.53
CA ASP A 41 -7.30 -4.73 26.57
C ASP A 41 -8.60 -4.88 27.37
N VAL A 42 -9.73 -5.14 26.68
CA VAL A 42 -11.02 -5.41 27.32
C VAL A 42 -10.95 -6.67 28.20
N LEU A 43 -10.27 -7.73 27.74
CA LEU A 43 -10.10 -8.95 28.52
C LEU A 43 -9.21 -8.73 29.74
N ALA A 44 -8.10 -8.02 29.60
CA ALA A 44 -7.19 -7.70 30.69
C ALA A 44 -7.90 -6.90 31.79
N ALA A 45 -8.73 -5.92 31.42
CA ALA A 45 -9.55 -5.16 32.37
C ALA A 45 -10.55 -6.06 33.14
N LYS A 46 -11.18 -7.02 32.45
CA LYS A 46 -12.08 -8.00 33.09
C LYS A 46 -11.33 -8.90 34.07
N VAL A 47 -10.15 -9.38 33.70
CA VAL A 47 -9.31 -10.24 34.55
C VAL A 47 -8.82 -9.48 35.78
N ALA A 48 -8.31 -8.25 35.60
CA ALA A 48 -7.87 -7.41 36.72
C ALA A 48 -9.01 -7.17 37.72
N LYS A 49 -10.20 -6.82 37.23
CA LYS A 49 -11.39 -6.65 38.08
C LYS A 49 -11.78 -7.93 38.82
N ALA A 50 -11.78 -9.08 38.15
CA ALA A 50 -12.10 -10.35 38.80
C ALA A 50 -11.09 -10.70 39.91
N LEU A 51 -9.80 -10.40 39.70
CA LEU A 51 -8.76 -10.58 40.72
C LEU A 51 -8.96 -9.62 41.91
N GLU A 52 -9.35 -8.37 41.67
CA GLU A 52 -9.72 -7.43 42.74
C GLU A 52 -10.92 -7.93 43.55
N GLU A 53 -11.95 -8.45 42.89
CA GLU A 53 -13.13 -9.02 43.54
C GLU A 53 -12.76 -10.25 44.39
N CYS A 54 -11.87 -11.13 43.89
CA CYS A 54 -11.31 -12.24 44.67
C CYS A 54 -10.53 -11.74 45.88
N ALA A 55 -9.67 -10.73 45.72
CA ALA A 55 -8.91 -10.14 46.82
C ALA A 55 -9.82 -9.55 47.90
N ALA A 56 -10.94 -8.93 47.51
CA ALA A 56 -11.89 -8.33 48.43
C ALA A 56 -12.67 -9.38 49.26
N GLN A 57 -12.84 -10.60 48.74
CA GLN A 57 -13.55 -11.69 49.41
C GLN A 57 -12.60 -12.64 50.16
N GLU A 58 -11.29 -12.49 49.98
CA GLU A 58 -10.28 -13.39 50.53
C GLU A 58 -9.93 -13.03 51.98
N ASN A 59 -9.91 -14.05 52.85
CA ASN A 59 -9.65 -13.90 54.29
C ASN A 59 -8.19 -14.17 54.66
N VAL A 60 -7.44 -14.86 53.80
CA VAL A 60 -6.01 -15.14 54.00
C VAL A 60 -5.18 -13.97 53.48
N PRO A 61 -4.48 -13.20 54.35
CA PRO A 61 -3.82 -11.95 53.94
C PRO A 61 -2.77 -12.11 52.84
N SER A 62 -2.04 -13.24 52.82
CA SER A 62 -1.06 -13.52 51.79
C SER A 62 -1.70 -13.77 50.42
N LEU A 63 -2.84 -14.45 50.38
CA LEU A 63 -3.56 -14.77 49.15
C LEU A 63 -4.32 -13.53 48.63
N GLN A 64 -4.94 -12.75 49.53
CA GLN A 64 -5.49 -11.44 49.23
C GLN A 64 -4.45 -10.54 48.55
N ARG A 65 -3.26 -10.42 49.15
CA ARG A 65 -2.16 -9.63 48.57
C ARG A 65 -1.75 -10.14 47.20
N ALA A 66 -1.63 -11.47 47.04
CA ALA A 66 -1.29 -12.07 45.75
C ALA A 66 -2.31 -11.68 44.66
N PHE A 67 -3.61 -11.79 44.94
CA PHE A 67 -4.66 -11.40 43.99
C PHE A 67 -4.60 -9.91 43.62
N SER A 68 -4.45 -9.01 44.61
CA SER A 68 -4.30 -7.57 44.34
C SER A 68 -3.07 -7.26 43.50
N THR A 69 -1.92 -7.87 43.79
CA THR A 69 -0.69 -7.68 43.00
C THR A 69 -0.84 -8.20 41.58
N TYR A 70 -1.51 -9.34 41.37
CA TYR A 70 -1.79 -9.83 40.02
C TYR A 70 -2.76 -8.93 39.25
N ALA A 71 -3.75 -8.35 39.91
CA ALA A 71 -4.65 -7.38 39.29
C ALA A 71 -3.89 -6.14 38.80
N GLU A 72 -3.07 -5.55 39.67
CA GLU A 72 -2.25 -4.38 39.36
C GLU A 72 -1.25 -4.67 38.22
N ALA A 73 -0.57 -5.82 38.27
CA ALA A 73 0.35 -6.24 37.22
C ALA A 73 -0.36 -6.44 35.87
N THR A 74 -1.57 -7.01 35.87
CA THR A 74 -2.38 -7.21 34.66
C THR A 74 -2.77 -5.87 34.04
N GLN A 75 -3.18 -4.91 34.87
CA GLN A 75 -3.59 -3.59 34.40
C GLN A 75 -2.41 -2.74 33.90
N THR A 76 -1.27 -2.82 34.60
CA THR A 76 -0.02 -2.16 34.20
C THR A 76 0.46 -2.70 32.85
N LEU A 77 0.57 -4.03 32.72
CA LEU A 77 0.97 -4.67 31.48
C LEU A 77 0.06 -4.30 30.30
N SER A 78 -1.25 -4.27 30.52
CA SER A 78 -2.21 -3.87 29.47
C SER A 78 -1.99 -2.41 29.03
N THR A 79 -1.73 -1.51 29.98
CA THR A 79 -1.53 -0.07 29.72
C THR A 79 -0.22 0.15 28.96
N ASP A 80 0.89 -0.39 29.45
CA ASP A 80 2.20 -0.27 28.81
C ASP A 80 2.18 -0.83 27.38
N THR A 81 1.52 -1.97 27.20
CA THR A 81 1.43 -2.61 25.89
C THR A 81 0.56 -1.81 24.93
N ARG A 82 -0.49 -1.15 25.42
CA ARG A 82 -1.34 -0.27 24.61
C ARG A 82 -0.57 0.98 24.15
N GLU A 83 0.19 1.60 25.05
CA GLU A 83 0.95 2.82 24.75
C GLU A 83 2.09 2.57 23.76
N LEU A 84 2.83 1.47 23.94
CA LEU A 84 3.94 1.10 23.05
C LEU A 84 3.47 0.67 21.65
N LEU A 85 2.33 -0.01 21.56
CA LEU A 85 1.97 -0.80 20.37
C LEU A 85 0.61 -0.49 19.73
N VAL A 86 -0.11 0.56 20.14
CA VAL A 86 -1.33 0.99 19.42
C VAL A 86 -1.17 2.39 18.85
N VAL A 87 -0.45 3.26 19.57
CA VAL A 87 -0.47 4.69 19.28
C VAL A 87 0.57 5.10 18.22
N ARG A 88 1.64 4.32 17.98
CA ARG A 88 2.76 4.77 17.13
C ARG A 88 3.02 3.93 15.88
N PRO A 89 3.18 2.60 15.93
CA PRO A 89 3.61 1.86 14.75
C PRO A 89 2.49 1.61 13.75
N GLU A 90 1.31 1.17 14.19
CA GLU A 90 0.17 0.82 13.33
C GLU A 90 -0.42 2.05 12.65
N GLN A 91 -0.62 3.14 13.39
CA GLN A 91 -1.11 4.41 12.85
C GLN A 91 -0.16 4.98 11.79
N GLN A 92 1.16 4.93 12.06
CA GLN A 92 2.18 5.38 11.13
C GLN A 92 2.22 4.51 9.88
N ALA A 93 2.13 3.18 10.04
CA ALA A 93 2.06 2.25 8.91
C ALA A 93 0.84 2.54 8.03
N MET A 94 -0.34 2.78 8.61
CA MET A 94 -1.54 3.15 7.86
C MET A 94 -1.36 4.44 7.04
N VAL A 95 -0.74 5.46 7.62
CA VAL A 95 -0.42 6.70 6.90
C VAL A 95 0.54 6.45 5.74
N GLU A 96 1.56 5.62 5.95
CA GLU A 96 2.52 5.26 4.89
C GLU A 96 1.86 4.46 3.76
N LEU A 97 0.97 3.53 4.07
CA LEU A 97 0.20 2.78 3.06
C LEU A 97 -0.67 3.72 2.22
N ALA A 98 -1.36 4.67 2.85
CA ALA A 98 -2.15 5.67 2.15
C ALA A 98 -1.28 6.54 1.23
N GLN A 99 -0.09 6.95 1.68
CA GLN A 99 0.85 7.70 0.84
C GLN A 99 1.32 6.90 -0.38
N ILE A 100 1.59 5.59 -0.23
CA ILE A 100 1.93 4.73 -1.38
C ILE A 100 0.75 4.66 -2.36
N GLN A 101 -0.48 4.50 -1.86
CA GLN A 101 -1.66 4.45 -2.71
C GLN A 101 -1.82 5.74 -3.54
N ASP A 102 -1.70 6.89 -2.89
CA ASP A 102 -1.91 8.20 -3.50
C ASP A 102 -0.79 8.63 -4.44
N TRP A 103 0.46 8.28 -4.13
CA TRP A 103 1.62 8.78 -4.88
C TRP A 103 2.16 7.78 -5.90
N ALA A 104 1.86 6.50 -5.75
CA ALA A 104 2.35 5.44 -6.63
C ALA A 104 1.22 4.76 -7.42
N VAL A 105 0.26 4.16 -6.72
CA VAL A 105 -0.74 3.29 -7.35
C VAL A 105 -1.69 4.11 -8.21
N VAL A 106 -2.34 5.14 -7.65
CA VAL A 106 -3.33 5.95 -8.36
C VAL A 106 -2.74 6.65 -9.59
N PRO A 107 -1.58 7.34 -9.49
CA PRO A 107 -0.98 8.00 -10.66
C PRO A 107 -0.54 7.00 -11.74
N MET A 108 0.00 5.84 -11.35
CA MET A 108 0.42 4.83 -12.33
C MET A 108 -0.78 4.25 -13.08
N LYS A 109 -1.89 3.95 -12.40
CA LYS A 109 -3.13 3.48 -13.06
C LYS A 109 -3.61 4.48 -14.10
N ARG A 110 -3.67 5.77 -13.75
CA ARG A 110 -4.06 6.84 -14.68
C ARG A 110 -3.14 6.92 -15.90
N LEU A 111 -1.82 6.86 -15.69
CA LEU A 111 -0.86 6.88 -16.79
C LEU A 111 -0.97 5.65 -17.69
N LEU A 112 -1.22 4.46 -17.13
CA LEU A 112 -1.41 3.24 -17.91
C LEU A 112 -2.72 3.28 -18.72
N GLU A 113 -3.80 3.82 -18.15
CA GLU A 113 -5.05 4.06 -18.88
C GLU A 113 -4.85 5.03 -20.06
N ASP A 114 -4.12 6.13 -19.84
CA ASP A 114 -3.80 7.11 -20.88
C ASP A 114 -2.90 6.52 -21.97
N ARG A 115 -1.98 5.63 -21.57
CA ARG A 115 -1.11 4.89 -22.47
C ARG A 115 -1.92 3.94 -23.35
N ASP A 116 -2.82 3.16 -22.76
CA ASP A 116 -3.72 2.25 -23.49
C ASP A 116 -4.60 3.01 -24.49
N LYS A 117 -5.17 4.15 -24.09
CA LYS A 117 -5.98 5.01 -24.98
C LYS A 117 -5.14 5.54 -26.14
N SER A 118 -3.92 6.01 -25.87
CA SER A 118 -3.02 6.56 -26.89
C SER A 118 -2.61 5.49 -27.91
N ILE A 119 -2.30 4.28 -27.46
CA ILE A 119 -1.92 3.16 -28.33
C ILE A 119 -3.10 2.69 -29.17
N LYS A 120 -4.29 2.54 -28.58
CA LYS A 120 -5.50 2.18 -29.33
C LYS A 120 -5.82 3.22 -30.40
N THR A 121 -5.67 4.50 -30.09
CA THR A 121 -5.86 5.60 -31.04
C THR A 121 -4.83 5.54 -32.17
N LEU A 122 -3.55 5.35 -31.86
CA LEU A 122 -2.49 5.18 -32.86
C LEU A 122 -2.77 4.00 -33.79
N LYS A 123 -3.09 2.82 -33.24
CA LYS A 123 -3.43 1.61 -34.01
C LYS A 123 -4.62 1.86 -34.94
N LYS A 124 -5.66 2.57 -34.47
CA LYS A 124 -6.82 2.93 -35.29
C LYS A 124 -6.43 3.84 -36.46
N VAL A 125 -5.68 4.92 -36.18
CA VAL A 125 -5.27 5.86 -37.24
C VAL A 125 -4.32 5.21 -38.25
N GLN A 126 -3.47 4.28 -37.81
CA GLN A 126 -2.61 3.49 -38.70
C GLN A 126 -3.43 2.59 -39.62
N ARG A 127 -4.39 1.83 -39.07
CA ARG A 127 -5.29 1.00 -39.89
C ARG A 127 -6.06 1.83 -40.90
N ASP A 128 -6.60 2.98 -40.49
CA ASP A 128 -7.27 3.89 -41.42
C ASP A 128 -6.34 4.35 -42.57
N VAL A 129 -5.04 4.52 -42.34
CA VAL A 129 -4.07 4.86 -43.41
C VAL A 129 -3.82 3.68 -44.34
N ASP A 130 -3.73 2.47 -43.77
CA ASP A 130 -3.40 1.24 -44.51
C ASP A 130 -4.59 0.72 -45.34
N ASP A 131 -5.82 0.86 -44.84
CA ASP A 131 -7.06 0.39 -45.46
C ASP A 131 -7.61 1.32 -46.55
N MET A 132 -7.01 2.52 -46.73
CA MET A 132 -7.54 3.55 -47.61
C MET A 132 -6.87 3.63 -48.99
N LEU A 133 -7.67 3.46 -50.06
CA LEU A 133 -7.35 3.81 -51.44
C LEU A 133 -7.54 5.33 -51.65
N GLN A 134 -6.67 6.17 -51.09
CA GLN A 134 -6.80 7.63 -51.18
C GLN A 134 -5.84 8.32 -52.14
N THR A 135 -6.24 9.51 -52.58
CA THR A 135 -5.37 10.45 -53.30
C THR A 135 -4.14 10.81 -52.45
N ASN A 136 -2.99 11.08 -53.11
CA ASN A 136 -1.72 11.36 -52.43
C ASN A 136 -1.82 12.45 -51.34
N LYS A 137 -2.68 13.46 -51.54
CA LYS A 137 -2.85 14.58 -50.61
C LYS A 137 -3.53 14.20 -49.30
N GLU A 138 -4.54 13.33 -49.32
CA GLU A 138 -5.24 12.91 -48.12
C GLU A 138 -4.44 11.87 -47.32
N ARG A 139 -3.70 11.00 -48.03
CA ARG A 139 -2.72 10.09 -47.45
C ARG A 139 -1.66 10.85 -46.65
N GLU A 140 -1.12 11.94 -47.19
CA GLU A 140 -0.12 12.78 -46.51
C GLU A 140 -0.68 13.45 -45.24
N LYS A 141 -1.93 13.95 -45.28
CA LYS A 141 -2.60 14.53 -44.10
C LYS A 141 -2.80 13.48 -42.99
N ARG A 142 -3.20 12.26 -43.34
CA ARG A 142 -3.38 11.17 -42.39
C ARG A 142 -2.04 10.63 -41.84
N GLN A 143 -0.99 10.61 -42.65
CA GLN A 143 0.37 10.28 -42.17
C GLN A 143 0.88 11.28 -41.12
N ARG A 144 0.61 12.58 -41.30
CA ARG A 144 0.90 13.59 -40.27
C ARG A 144 0.16 13.31 -38.96
N LEU A 145 -1.09 12.85 -39.04
CA LEU A 145 -1.87 12.46 -37.86
C LEU A 145 -1.26 11.22 -37.17
N VAL A 146 -0.81 10.21 -37.94
CA VAL A 146 -0.06 9.06 -37.38
C VAL A 146 1.19 9.53 -36.63
N HIS A 147 1.94 10.46 -37.20
CA HIS A 147 3.15 11.00 -36.56
C HIS A 147 2.81 11.73 -35.24
N ASP A 148 1.75 12.55 -35.22
CA ASP A 148 1.27 13.19 -33.98
C ASP A 148 0.88 12.17 -32.91
N GLN A 149 0.15 11.12 -33.30
CA GLN A 149 -0.24 10.05 -32.37
C GLN A 149 0.95 9.24 -31.86
N ARG A 150 1.98 8.99 -32.69
CA ARG A 150 3.24 8.36 -32.25
C ARG A 150 3.93 9.21 -31.18
N ARG A 151 4.03 10.52 -31.41
CA ARG A 151 4.60 11.47 -30.43
C ARG A 151 3.82 11.47 -29.11
N ARG A 152 2.49 11.36 -29.14
CA ARG A 152 1.67 11.25 -27.92
C ARG A 152 1.97 9.98 -27.13
N VAL A 153 2.11 8.83 -27.82
CA VAL A 153 2.50 7.57 -27.19
C VAL A 153 3.89 7.68 -26.56
N GLU A 154 4.85 8.29 -27.25
CA GLU A 154 6.19 8.55 -26.72
C GLU A 154 6.17 9.44 -25.47
N ASN A 155 5.37 10.52 -25.47
CA ASN A 155 5.21 11.39 -24.32
C ASN A 155 4.63 10.65 -23.10
N VAL A 156 3.61 9.81 -23.29
CA VAL A 156 3.04 9.02 -22.19
C VAL A 156 4.04 7.99 -21.67
N ASN A 157 4.81 7.33 -22.55
CA ASN A 157 5.88 6.43 -22.13
C ASN A 157 6.93 7.16 -21.28
N ALA A 158 7.34 8.36 -21.68
CA ALA A 158 8.28 9.16 -20.90
C ALA A 158 7.72 9.53 -19.52
N LEU A 159 6.43 9.87 -19.44
CA LEU A 159 5.77 10.15 -18.15
C LEU A 159 5.72 8.91 -17.25
N VAL A 160 5.40 7.74 -17.80
CA VAL A 160 5.45 6.46 -17.08
C VAL A 160 6.85 6.20 -16.52
N ASP A 161 7.90 6.39 -17.32
CA ASP A 161 9.28 6.16 -16.89
C ASP A 161 9.72 7.12 -15.78
N VAL A 162 9.33 8.40 -15.87
CA VAL A 162 9.58 9.38 -14.81
C VAL A 162 8.85 8.98 -13.52
N HIS A 163 7.59 8.54 -13.63
CA HIS A 163 6.80 8.15 -12.47
C HIS A 163 7.34 6.88 -11.80
N MET A 164 7.79 5.90 -12.59
CA MET A 164 8.45 4.69 -12.09
C MET A 164 9.75 5.03 -11.33
N LYS A 165 10.59 5.92 -11.88
CA LYS A 165 11.81 6.36 -11.19
C LYS A 165 11.51 7.08 -9.88
N ARG A 166 10.49 7.95 -9.85
CA ARG A 166 10.06 8.64 -8.63
C ARG A 166 9.51 7.67 -7.60
N PHE A 167 8.72 6.69 -8.02
CA PHE A 167 8.22 5.65 -7.12
C PHE A 167 9.37 4.84 -6.51
N GLU A 168 10.34 4.44 -7.32
CA GLU A 168 11.49 3.67 -6.84
C GLU A 168 12.32 4.49 -5.83
N PHE A 169 12.53 5.78 -6.09
CA PHE A 169 13.15 6.68 -5.12
C PHE A 169 12.35 6.73 -3.80
N PHE A 170 11.03 6.96 -3.86
CA PHE A 170 10.17 6.95 -2.68
C PHE A 170 10.28 5.63 -1.91
N ARG A 171 10.20 4.49 -2.61
CA ARG A 171 10.30 3.15 -2.03
C ARG A 171 11.62 2.96 -1.28
N VAL A 172 12.74 3.37 -1.87
CA VAL A 172 14.05 3.26 -1.22
C VAL A 172 14.15 4.18 0.00
N THR A 173 13.74 5.45 -0.13
CA THR A 173 13.91 6.46 0.92
C THR A 173 12.96 6.24 2.10
N LYS A 174 11.73 5.77 1.85
CA LYS A 174 10.68 5.66 2.87
C LYS A 174 10.47 4.24 3.39
N LEU A 175 10.57 3.22 2.52
CA LEU A 175 10.21 1.85 2.90
C LEU A 175 11.42 0.99 3.24
N LYS A 176 12.61 1.29 2.69
CA LYS A 176 13.82 0.49 2.93
C LYS A 176 14.60 0.91 4.19
N VAL A 177 14.44 2.17 4.64
CA VAL A 177 15.11 2.70 5.85
C VAL A 177 14.43 2.24 7.13
N SER A 178 13.11 2.03 7.10
CA SER A 178 12.34 1.58 8.27
C SER A 178 12.77 0.20 8.78
N SER A 179 13.22 -0.70 7.90
CA SER A 179 13.73 -2.02 8.30
C SER A 179 15.07 -1.98 9.05
N SER A 180 15.91 -0.97 8.79
CA SER A 180 17.23 -0.87 9.44
C SER A 180 17.16 -0.30 10.86
N LEU A 181 16.15 0.52 11.16
CA LEU A 181 15.93 1.10 12.49
C LEU A 181 15.39 0.07 13.50
N TYR A 182 14.62 -0.93 13.05
CA TYR A 182 14.19 -2.03 13.91
C TYR A 182 15.33 -2.98 14.29
N LEU A 183 16.32 -3.17 13.41
CA LEU A 183 17.50 -4.00 13.68
C LEU A 183 18.48 -3.36 14.68
N SER A 184 18.56 -2.03 14.76
CA SER A 184 19.43 -1.34 15.73
C SER A 184 18.83 -1.21 17.14
N LEU A 185 17.51 -1.42 17.29
CA LEU A 185 16.81 -1.37 18.59
C LEU A 185 16.61 -2.76 19.22
N SER A 186 16.97 -3.83 18.51
CA SER A 186 16.83 -5.23 18.97
C SER A 186 18.15 -5.90 19.36
N THR A 187 19.27 -5.16 19.34
CA THR A 187 20.52 -5.55 19.99
C THR A 187 20.60 -4.90 21.37
N PRO A 188 20.53 -5.67 22.48
CA PRO A 188 20.88 -5.13 23.79
C PRO A 188 22.41 -4.86 23.84
N PRO A 189 22.87 -3.95 24.71
CA PRO A 189 24.29 -3.82 25.03
C PRO A 189 24.87 -5.09 25.67
#